data_AF-A0A067BZM6-F1
#
_entry.id   AF-A0A067BZM6-F1
#
_cell.length_a   1.000
_cell.length_b   1.000
_cell.length_c   1.000
_cell.angle_alpha   90.00
_cell.angle_beta   90.00
_cell.angle_gamma   90.00
#
_symmetry.space_group_name_H-M   'P 1'
#
loop_
_entity.id
_entity.type
_entity.pdbx_description
1 polymer ?
#
loop_
_entity_poly.entity_id
_entity_poly.type
_entity_poly.pdbx_seq_one_letter_code
_entity_poly.pdbx_strand_id
1 'polypeptide(L)'
;MILRDLLQSPELVTALPSGYLQLLRLLFFPSGLNLRNLVWHGFVAPMDLPGCFASLLLVLLVEPVLLDTASAHLVYASLPSFAPSTAPLCAATRNLFATLDLDNVFAAASVQAKARQRLVQRSIDALHDGHALFSLFLSIPVLEYLVRCDFVRVNPSVPRGMAHAQLSEYYSTLDGFGQRSQHQVLLARTLFDSDDARNRLYETLSPSALAASVDLFMCAAGPNVRAKLCHGEVDLVTSTRPCCGVHTSVL
;
A
#
# COMPACT_ATOMS: atom_id res chain seq x y z
N MET A 1 7.04 19.23 -4.93
CA MET A 1 8.47 18.87 -5.01
C MET A 1 8.57 17.37 -4.84
N ILE A 2 9.02 16.63 -5.84
CA ILE A 2 9.07 15.16 -5.78
C ILE A 2 10.37 14.76 -5.06
N LEU A 3 10.38 13.63 -4.33
CA LEU A 3 11.56 13.09 -3.63
C LEU A 3 12.83 13.07 -4.51
N ARG A 4 12.67 12.85 -5.82
CA ARG A 4 13.74 12.94 -6.82
C ARG A 4 14.42 14.30 -6.82
N ASP A 5 13.64 15.37 -6.85
CA ASP A 5 14.13 16.74 -6.96
C ASP A 5 14.83 17.17 -5.65
N LEU A 6 14.33 16.69 -4.50
CA LEU A 6 14.97 16.89 -3.19
C LEU A 6 16.32 16.16 -3.08
N LEU A 7 16.41 14.91 -3.56
CA LEU A 7 17.66 14.12 -3.59
C LEU A 7 18.70 14.61 -4.63
N GLN A 8 18.31 15.59 -5.45
CA GLN A 8 19.19 16.31 -6.37
C GLN A 8 19.52 17.72 -5.87
N SER A 9 18.93 18.16 -4.75
CA SER A 9 19.10 19.52 -4.27
C SER A 9 20.48 19.71 -3.62
N PRO A 10 21.17 20.83 -3.90
CA PRO A 10 22.46 21.13 -3.30
C PRO A 10 22.37 21.32 -1.78
N GLU A 11 21.23 21.79 -1.28
CA GLU A 11 20.97 21.98 0.15
C GLU A 11 21.02 20.64 0.90
N LEU A 12 20.38 19.60 0.34
CA LEU A 12 20.40 18.26 0.93
C LEU A 12 21.80 17.62 0.83
N VAL A 13 22.53 17.88 -0.25
CA VAL A 13 23.91 17.40 -0.41
C VAL A 13 24.81 17.97 0.69
N THR A 14 24.63 19.23 1.05
CA THR A 14 25.42 19.89 2.10
C THR A 14 24.99 19.52 3.52
N ALA A 15 23.74 19.14 3.71
CA ALA A 15 23.19 18.81 5.03
C ALA A 15 23.47 17.37 5.48
N LEU A 16 23.66 16.44 4.52
CA LEU A 16 23.82 15.02 4.83
C LEU A 16 25.30 14.60 4.96
N PRO A 17 25.63 13.65 5.86
CA PRO A 17 26.95 13.05 5.92
C PRO A 17 27.37 12.41 4.59
N SER A 18 28.69 12.32 4.36
CA SER A 18 29.25 11.72 3.14
C SER A 18 28.75 10.28 2.94
N GLY A 19 28.28 9.96 1.74
CA GLY A 19 27.77 8.62 1.39
C GLY A 19 26.26 8.45 1.60
N TYR A 20 25.61 9.22 2.47
CA TYR A 20 24.16 9.12 2.72
C TYR A 20 23.34 9.49 1.47
N LEU A 21 23.79 10.49 0.72
CA LEU A 21 23.11 10.87 -0.51
C LEU A 21 23.15 9.76 -1.57
N GLN A 22 24.30 9.08 -1.71
CA GLN A 22 24.42 7.94 -2.63
C GLN A 22 23.56 6.76 -2.18
N LEU A 23 23.47 6.56 -0.87
CA LEU A 23 22.60 5.55 -0.27
C LEU A 23 21.11 5.82 -0.50
N LEU A 24 20.66 7.06 -0.27
CA LEU A 24 19.27 7.45 -0.52
C LEU A 24 18.92 7.34 -2.02
N ARG A 25 19.87 7.68 -2.90
CA ARG A 25 19.71 7.47 -4.35
C ARG A 25 19.60 5.98 -4.68
N LEU A 26 20.47 5.15 -4.12
CA LEU A 26 20.39 3.70 -4.30
C LEU A 26 19.05 3.14 -3.82
N LEU A 27 18.54 3.60 -2.67
CA LEU A 27 17.28 3.09 -2.11
C LEU A 27 16.04 3.61 -2.85
N PHE A 28 16.01 4.88 -3.27
CA PHE A 28 14.77 5.54 -3.66
C PHE A 28 14.72 6.05 -5.11
N PHE A 29 15.82 6.07 -5.86
CA PHE A 29 15.75 6.48 -7.26
C PHE A 29 15.18 5.38 -8.15
N PRO A 30 14.49 5.76 -9.25
CA PRO A 30 14.09 4.82 -10.30
C PRO A 30 15.27 4.05 -10.92
N SER A 31 16.47 4.66 -10.95
CA SER A 31 17.72 4.02 -11.38
C SER A 31 18.42 3.21 -10.29
N GLY A 32 17.92 3.27 -9.05
CA GLY A 32 18.35 2.44 -7.93
C GLY A 32 17.36 1.29 -7.69
N LEU A 33 17.21 0.87 -6.45
CA LEU A 33 16.25 -0.15 -6.00
C LEU A 33 14.81 0.34 -6.05
N ASN A 34 14.56 1.66 -5.93
CA ASN A 34 13.23 2.23 -5.81
C ASN A 34 12.35 1.51 -4.76
N LEU A 35 12.95 1.24 -3.60
CA LEU A 35 12.43 0.36 -2.56
C LEU A 35 11.05 0.81 -2.06
N ARG A 36 10.82 2.12 -1.96
CA ARG A 36 9.50 2.71 -1.69
C ARG A 36 8.43 2.13 -2.61
N ASN A 37 8.63 2.23 -3.93
CA ASN A 37 7.62 1.78 -4.88
C ASN A 37 7.53 0.26 -4.91
N LEU A 38 8.66 -0.45 -4.82
CA LEU A 38 8.63 -1.91 -4.81
C LEU A 38 7.85 -2.47 -3.61
N VAL A 39 8.10 -1.96 -2.40
CA VAL A 39 7.41 -2.39 -1.18
C VAL A 39 5.92 -2.00 -1.26
N TRP A 40 5.62 -0.74 -1.57
CA TRP A 40 4.24 -0.26 -1.52
C TRP A 40 3.33 -0.81 -2.60
N HIS A 41 3.86 -1.12 -3.79
CA HIS A 41 3.07 -1.69 -4.88
C HIS A 41 3.06 -3.23 -4.88
N GLY A 42 3.61 -3.86 -3.84
CA GLY A 42 3.57 -5.32 -3.66
C GLY A 42 4.49 -6.09 -4.60
N PHE A 43 5.56 -5.45 -5.10
CA PHE A 43 6.55 -6.11 -5.96
C PHE A 43 7.65 -6.83 -5.18
N VAL A 44 7.74 -6.64 -3.86
CA VAL A 44 8.73 -7.30 -2.98
C VAL A 44 8.10 -8.48 -2.26
N ALA A 45 8.66 -9.68 -2.41
CA ALA A 45 8.48 -10.75 -1.42
C ALA A 45 9.52 -10.58 -0.30
N PRO A 46 9.25 -11.03 0.95
CA PRO A 46 10.20 -10.91 2.06
C PRO A 46 11.60 -11.50 1.79
N MET A 47 11.69 -12.48 0.89
CA MET A 47 12.96 -13.09 0.44
C MET A 47 13.74 -12.23 -0.58
N ASP A 48 13.08 -11.27 -1.22
CA ASP A 48 13.67 -10.44 -2.28
C ASP A 48 14.46 -9.25 -1.73
N LEU A 49 14.34 -8.96 -0.42
CA LEU A 49 15.01 -7.83 0.21
C LEU A 49 16.06 -8.29 1.23
N PRO A 50 17.36 -8.16 0.93
CA PRO A 50 18.42 -8.40 1.90
C PRO A 50 18.20 -7.61 3.19
N GLY A 51 18.34 -8.28 4.34
CA GLY A 51 18.09 -7.68 5.66
C GLY A 51 18.95 -6.44 5.94
N CYS A 52 20.11 -6.31 5.29
CA CYS A 52 20.95 -5.12 5.39
C CYS A 52 20.24 -3.84 4.93
N PHE A 53 19.35 -3.89 3.93
CA PHE A 53 18.58 -2.70 3.52
C PHE A 53 17.56 -2.30 4.57
N ALA A 54 16.95 -3.26 5.26
CA ALA A 54 16.05 -2.98 6.38
C ALA A 54 16.82 -2.36 7.57
N SER A 55 17.96 -2.94 7.94
CA SER A 55 18.83 -2.39 8.99
C SER A 55 19.30 -0.98 8.67
N LEU A 56 19.66 -0.74 7.41
CA LEU A 56 20.09 0.56 6.92
C LEU A 56 18.97 1.60 6.97
N LEU A 57 17.75 1.24 6.59
CA LEU A 57 16.58 2.12 6.75
C LEU A 57 16.36 2.48 8.22
N LEU A 58 16.52 1.52 9.14
CA LEU A 58 16.41 1.79 10.58
C LEU A 58 17.48 2.78 11.06
N VAL A 59 18.72 2.65 10.58
CA VAL A 59 19.80 3.61 10.87
C VAL A 59 19.44 5.01 10.35
N LEU A 60 18.90 5.12 9.13
CA LEU A 60 18.44 6.40 8.60
C LEU A 60 17.32 6.99 9.45
N LEU A 61 16.35 6.18 9.90
CA LEU A 61 15.21 6.64 10.70
C LEU A 61 15.60 7.21 12.07
N VAL A 62 16.76 6.83 12.61
CA VAL A 62 17.26 7.34 13.90
C VAL A 62 18.28 8.47 13.74
N GLU A 63 18.49 8.98 12.53
CA GLU A 63 19.47 10.03 12.29
C GLU A 63 19.06 11.35 12.96
N PRO A 64 19.91 11.99 13.78
CA PRO A 64 19.54 13.16 14.57
C PRO A 64 18.96 14.32 13.76
N VAL A 65 19.45 14.54 12.53
CA VAL A 65 18.94 15.60 11.64
C VAL A 65 17.51 15.36 11.18
N LEU A 66 17.07 14.09 11.09
CA LEU A 66 15.69 13.72 10.74
C LEU A 66 14.77 13.68 11.96
N LEU A 67 15.35 13.59 13.16
CA LEU A 67 14.64 13.60 14.44
C LEU A 67 14.53 15.01 15.05
N ASP A 68 15.20 16.01 14.46
CA ASP A 68 15.15 17.37 14.97
C ASP A 68 13.69 17.89 14.95
N THR A 69 13.19 18.18 16.15
CA THR A 69 11.79 18.57 16.41
C THR A 69 11.58 20.08 16.30
N ALA A 70 12.62 20.83 15.95
CA ALA A 70 12.61 22.28 15.93
C ALA A 70 11.63 22.92 14.94
N SER A 71 10.93 22.14 14.09
CA SER A 71 9.96 22.69 13.13
C SER A 71 8.93 21.64 12.73
N ALA A 72 7.70 21.75 13.25
CA ALA A 72 6.46 21.75 12.46
C ALA A 72 5.23 21.52 13.35
N HIS A 73 4.27 22.44 13.24
CA HIS A 73 2.87 22.10 13.48
C HIS A 73 2.43 21.15 12.36
N LEU A 74 2.71 19.85 12.51
CA LEU A 74 2.20 18.84 11.58
C LEU A 74 0.68 18.78 11.73
N VAL A 75 -0.04 19.27 10.72
CA VAL A 75 -1.48 19.10 10.60
C VAL A 75 -1.70 17.67 10.10
N TYR A 76 -1.83 16.73 11.04
CA TYR A 76 -2.28 15.39 10.70
C TYR A 76 -3.72 15.46 10.17
N ALA A 77 -3.99 14.75 9.08
CA ALA A 77 -5.33 14.64 8.57
C ALA A 77 -6.13 13.72 9.49
N SER A 78 -7.04 14.29 10.28
CA SER A 78 -8.04 13.48 10.98
C SER A 78 -8.84 12.70 9.93
N LEU A 79 -8.83 11.37 10.01
CA LEU A 79 -9.75 10.56 9.22
C LEU A 79 -11.18 10.94 9.61
N PRO A 80 -12.10 11.12 8.64
CA PRO A 80 -13.48 11.42 8.97
C PRO A 80 -14.05 10.32 9.88
N SER A 81 -14.88 10.73 10.84
CA SER A 81 -15.64 9.81 11.67
C SER A 81 -16.50 8.92 10.78
N PHE A 82 -16.33 7.60 10.88
CA PHE A 82 -17.17 6.64 10.19
C PHE A 82 -18.49 6.50 10.94
N ALA A 83 -19.60 6.94 10.33
CA ALA A 83 -20.96 6.73 10.81
C ALA A 83 -21.73 5.87 9.79
N PRO A 84 -22.56 4.89 10.23
CA PRO A 84 -22.84 4.45 11.61
C PRO A 84 -21.72 3.57 12.19
N SER A 85 -21.90 3.10 13.44
CA SER A 85 -20.93 2.26 14.17
C SER A 85 -20.44 1.09 13.32
N THR A 86 -19.15 1.07 13.04
CA THR A 86 -18.47 -0.03 12.33
C THR A 86 -18.18 -1.22 13.25
N ALA A 87 -18.46 -1.13 14.55
CA ALA A 87 -18.14 -2.17 15.52
C ALA A 87 -18.78 -3.53 15.20
N PRO A 88 -20.06 -3.63 14.80
CA PRO A 88 -20.65 -4.92 14.39
C PRO A 88 -19.96 -5.51 13.16
N LEU A 89 -19.59 -4.67 12.19
CA LEU A 89 -18.86 -5.09 10.99
C LEU A 89 -17.46 -5.59 11.35
N CYS A 90 -16.75 -4.90 12.24
CA CYS A 90 -15.45 -5.33 12.75
C CYS A 90 -15.56 -6.67 13.49
N ALA A 91 -16.57 -6.86 14.34
CA ALA A 91 -16.81 -8.11 15.05
C ALA A 91 -17.13 -9.27 14.09
N ALA A 92 -18.03 -9.04 13.12
CA ALA A 92 -18.36 -10.04 12.10
C ALA A 92 -17.13 -10.42 11.27
N THR A 93 -16.30 -9.44 10.89
CA THR A 93 -15.08 -9.66 10.11
C THR A 93 -14.05 -10.47 10.92
N ARG A 94 -13.84 -10.16 12.20
CA ARG A 94 -12.97 -10.95 13.07
C ARG A 94 -13.47 -12.39 13.22
N ASN A 95 -14.78 -12.60 13.40
CA ASN A 95 -15.36 -13.94 13.51
C ASN A 95 -15.21 -14.75 12.22
N LEU A 96 -15.38 -14.10 11.07
CA LEU A 96 -15.14 -14.71 9.77
C LEU A 96 -13.69 -15.20 9.66
N PHE A 97 -12.72 -14.35 9.97
CA PHE A 97 -11.30 -14.71 9.87
C PHE A 97 -10.83 -15.69 10.95
N ALA A 98 -11.46 -15.72 12.12
CA ALA A 98 -11.18 -16.71 13.16
C ALA A 98 -11.53 -18.15 12.74
N THR A 99 -12.48 -18.31 11.81
CA THR A 99 -12.93 -19.61 11.32
C THR A 99 -12.47 -19.92 9.88
N LEU A 100 -11.73 -18.99 9.27
CA LEU A 100 -11.30 -19.12 7.88
C LEU A 100 -10.10 -20.06 7.78
N ASP A 101 -10.30 -21.19 7.10
CA ASP A 101 -9.20 -22.06 6.68
C ASP A 101 -8.48 -21.45 5.47
N LEU A 102 -7.43 -20.68 5.74
CA LEU A 102 -6.63 -20.05 4.70
C LEU A 102 -5.93 -21.07 3.78
N ASP A 103 -5.53 -22.23 4.28
CA ASP A 103 -4.90 -23.25 3.45
C ASP A 103 -5.89 -23.75 2.40
N ASN A 104 -7.13 -24.00 2.79
CA ASN A 104 -8.18 -24.39 1.86
C ASN A 104 -8.56 -23.26 0.88
N VAL A 105 -8.67 -22.01 1.35
CA VAL A 105 -8.95 -20.84 0.48
C VAL A 105 -7.87 -20.67 -0.59
N PHE A 106 -6.60 -20.88 -0.23
CA PHE A 106 -5.48 -20.72 -1.16
C PHE A 106 -5.15 -22.01 -1.93
N ALA A 107 -5.74 -23.17 -1.60
CA ALA A 107 -5.44 -24.45 -2.24
C ALA A 107 -5.66 -24.42 -3.77
N ALA A 108 -6.76 -23.81 -4.22
CA ALA A 108 -7.08 -23.66 -5.64
C ALA A 108 -6.57 -22.34 -6.26
N ALA A 109 -5.91 -21.48 -5.46
CA ALA A 109 -5.47 -20.17 -5.92
C ALA A 109 -4.26 -20.27 -6.87
N SER A 110 -4.02 -19.20 -7.62
CA SER A 110 -2.87 -19.08 -8.50
C SER A 110 -1.55 -19.14 -7.72
N VAL A 111 -0.46 -19.50 -8.39
CA VAL A 111 0.90 -19.52 -7.79
C VAL A 111 1.25 -18.14 -7.20
N GLN A 112 0.86 -17.08 -7.91
CA GLN A 112 1.04 -15.70 -7.48
C GLN A 112 0.36 -15.45 -6.12
N ALA A 113 -0.89 -15.90 -5.95
CA ALA A 113 -1.64 -15.76 -4.71
C ALA A 113 -1.08 -16.63 -3.58
N LYS A 114 -0.78 -17.91 -3.85
CA LYS A 114 -0.19 -18.84 -2.87
C LYS A 114 1.10 -18.30 -2.24
N ALA A 115 1.97 -17.69 -3.06
CA ALA A 115 3.21 -17.09 -2.56
C ALA A 115 3.00 -15.91 -1.58
N ARG A 116 1.78 -15.34 -1.48
CA ARG A 116 1.45 -14.26 -0.55
C ARG A 116 0.60 -14.73 0.63
N GLN A 117 0.22 -16.02 0.69
CA GLN A 117 -0.61 -16.57 1.75
C GLN A 117 -0.05 -16.27 3.15
N ARG A 118 1.27 -16.36 3.34
CA ARG A 118 1.92 -16.04 4.62
C ARG A 118 1.77 -14.56 5.01
N LEU A 119 1.80 -13.64 4.05
CA LEU A 119 1.56 -12.22 4.32
C LEU A 119 0.09 -11.96 4.70
N VAL A 120 -0.84 -12.66 4.04
CA VAL A 120 -2.26 -12.61 4.39
C VAL A 120 -2.50 -13.15 5.81
N GLN A 121 -1.87 -14.27 6.17
CA GLN A 121 -1.94 -14.79 7.54
C GLN A 121 -1.43 -13.76 8.55
N ARG A 122 -0.25 -13.16 8.32
CA ARG A 122 0.32 -12.14 9.22
C ARG A 122 -0.57 -10.90 9.35
N SER A 123 -1.27 -10.53 8.28
CA SER A 123 -2.26 -9.46 8.31
C SER A 123 -3.45 -9.82 9.21
N ILE A 124 -3.95 -11.05 9.11
CA ILE A 124 -5.06 -11.56 9.94
C ILE A 124 -4.63 -11.61 11.42
N ASP A 125 -3.45 -12.14 11.71
CA ASP A 125 -2.87 -12.18 13.06
C ASP A 125 -2.81 -10.76 13.66
N ALA A 126 -2.25 -9.81 12.90
CA ALA A 126 -2.18 -8.40 13.32
C ALA A 126 -3.56 -7.78 13.58
N LEU A 127 -4.58 -8.13 12.80
CA LEU A 127 -5.94 -7.66 13.03
C LEU A 127 -6.52 -8.24 14.33
N HIS A 128 -6.28 -9.52 14.61
CA HIS A 128 -6.72 -10.18 15.85
C HIS A 128 -6.03 -9.60 17.09
N ASP A 129 -4.76 -9.28 16.98
CA ASP A 129 -3.96 -8.67 18.06
C ASP A 129 -4.27 -7.18 18.30
N GLY A 130 -5.21 -6.60 17.53
CA GLY A 130 -5.59 -5.19 17.63
C GLY A 130 -4.66 -4.22 16.89
N HIS A 131 -3.70 -4.73 16.14
CA HIS A 131 -2.78 -3.95 15.30
C HIS A 131 -3.37 -3.69 13.89
N ALA A 132 -4.53 -3.04 13.84
CA ALA A 132 -5.29 -2.83 12.60
C ALA A 132 -4.49 -2.10 11.50
N LEU A 133 -3.67 -1.12 11.86
CA LEU A 133 -2.80 -0.42 10.91
C LEU A 133 -1.73 -1.33 10.31
N PHE A 134 -1.13 -2.18 11.14
CA PHE A 134 -0.13 -3.13 10.67
C PHE A 134 -0.77 -4.17 9.74
N SER A 135 -1.99 -4.62 10.05
CA SER A 135 -2.80 -5.42 9.12
C SER A 135 -2.99 -4.70 7.77
N LEU A 136 -3.31 -3.40 7.76
CA LEU A 136 -3.45 -2.64 6.50
C LEU A 136 -2.14 -2.58 5.71
N PHE A 137 -1.01 -2.34 6.39
CA PHE A 137 0.30 -2.30 5.74
C PHE A 137 0.70 -3.63 5.08
N LEU A 138 0.25 -4.76 5.63
CA LEU A 138 0.50 -6.08 5.05
C LEU A 138 -0.50 -6.42 3.93
N SER A 139 -1.77 -6.06 4.08
CA SER A 139 -2.84 -6.48 3.16
C SER A 139 -2.98 -5.61 1.91
N ILE A 140 -2.81 -4.29 2.00
CA ILE A 140 -2.98 -3.38 0.85
C ILE A 140 -2.02 -3.73 -0.31
N PRO A 141 -0.71 -3.93 -0.09
CA PRO A 141 0.21 -4.31 -1.17
C PRO A 141 -0.11 -5.67 -1.79
N VAL A 142 -0.58 -6.63 -0.96
CA VAL A 142 -1.00 -7.95 -1.45
C VAL A 142 -2.24 -7.82 -2.34
N LEU A 143 -3.26 -7.09 -1.90
CA LEU A 143 -4.47 -6.84 -2.69
C LEU A 143 -4.11 -6.15 -4.02
N GLU A 144 -3.27 -5.13 -3.97
CA GLU A 144 -2.85 -4.39 -5.15
C GLU A 144 -2.11 -5.30 -6.16
N TYR A 145 -1.20 -6.15 -5.68
CA TYR A 145 -0.51 -7.12 -6.51
C TYR A 145 -1.47 -8.15 -7.15
N LEU A 146 -2.45 -8.66 -6.40
CA LEU A 146 -3.41 -9.63 -6.92
C LEU A 146 -4.34 -9.01 -7.97
N VAL A 147 -4.84 -7.80 -7.73
CA VAL A 147 -5.65 -7.05 -8.71
C VAL A 147 -4.85 -6.80 -9.99
N ARG A 148 -3.55 -6.45 -9.88
CA ARG A 148 -2.66 -6.27 -11.03
C ARG A 148 -2.46 -7.55 -11.83
N CYS A 149 -2.22 -8.67 -11.15
CA CYS A 149 -2.11 -9.97 -11.81
C CYS A 149 -3.40 -10.34 -12.54
N ASP A 150 -4.55 -10.08 -11.92
CA ASP A 150 -5.84 -10.35 -12.54
C ASP A 150 -6.10 -9.44 -13.74
N PHE A 151 -5.79 -8.14 -13.61
CA PHE A 151 -5.89 -7.16 -14.69
C PHE A 151 -5.18 -7.63 -15.96
N VAL A 152 -3.92 -8.06 -15.83
CA VAL A 152 -3.10 -8.56 -16.95
C VAL A 152 -3.66 -9.88 -17.49
N ARG A 153 -4.17 -10.75 -16.63
CA ARG A 153 -4.74 -12.05 -17.02
C ARG A 153 -6.01 -11.89 -17.84
N VAL A 154 -6.90 -10.99 -17.43
CA VAL A 154 -8.24 -10.87 -18.02
C VAL A 154 -8.28 -9.97 -19.24
N ASN A 155 -7.32 -9.04 -19.39
CA ASN A 155 -7.23 -8.12 -20.53
C ASN A 155 -6.14 -8.55 -21.52
N PRO A 156 -6.48 -9.24 -22.65
CA PRO A 156 -5.48 -9.81 -23.55
C PRO A 156 -4.62 -8.77 -24.29
N SER A 157 -5.16 -7.56 -24.46
CA SER A 157 -4.46 -6.43 -25.10
C SER A 157 -3.44 -5.76 -24.17
N VAL A 158 -3.40 -6.12 -22.90
CA VAL A 158 -2.47 -5.54 -21.92
C VAL A 158 -1.14 -6.30 -21.95
N PRO A 159 0.00 -5.60 -22.15
CA PRO A 159 1.33 -6.17 -21.97
C PRO A 159 1.51 -6.97 -20.67
N ARG A 160 1.96 -8.22 -20.78
CA ARG A 160 2.24 -9.09 -19.63
C ARG A 160 3.24 -8.50 -18.63
N GLY A 161 4.16 -7.67 -19.14
CA GLY A 161 5.15 -6.96 -18.32
C GLY A 161 4.54 -6.10 -17.22
N MET A 162 3.29 -5.62 -17.38
CA MET A 162 2.59 -4.84 -16.36
C MET A 162 2.25 -5.62 -15.09
N ALA A 163 2.39 -6.94 -15.07
CA ALA A 163 2.25 -7.72 -13.85
C ALA A 163 3.46 -7.56 -12.90
N HIS A 164 4.56 -6.97 -13.39
CA HIS A 164 5.85 -6.93 -12.74
C HIS A 164 6.43 -5.51 -12.69
N ALA A 165 7.41 -5.31 -11.82
CA ALA A 165 8.21 -4.08 -11.83
C ALA A 165 9.09 -4.09 -13.08
N GLN A 166 8.96 -3.07 -13.93
CA GLN A 166 9.77 -2.90 -15.13
C GLN A 166 10.74 -1.73 -14.95
N LEU A 167 11.99 -1.93 -15.36
CA LEU A 167 13.01 -0.89 -15.29
C LEU A 167 12.66 0.21 -16.28
N SER A 168 12.75 1.48 -15.85
CA SER A 168 12.53 2.68 -16.68
C SER A 168 11.10 2.90 -17.21
N GLU A 169 10.14 2.06 -16.83
CA GLU A 169 8.72 2.22 -17.18
C GLU A 169 7.93 2.76 -15.98
N TYR A 170 6.84 3.47 -16.26
CA TYR A 170 5.90 3.87 -15.21
C TYR A 170 5.14 2.63 -14.71
N TYR A 171 5.03 2.50 -13.38
CA TYR A 171 4.25 1.42 -12.79
C TYR A 171 2.76 1.64 -13.06
N SER A 172 2.06 0.60 -13.51
CA SER A 172 0.60 0.62 -13.52
C SER A 172 0.09 0.68 -12.08
N THR A 173 -0.45 1.83 -11.67
CA THR A 173 -1.01 2.05 -10.33
C THR A 173 -2.53 1.89 -10.33
N LEU A 174 -3.11 1.69 -9.14
CA LEU A 174 -4.56 1.59 -8.97
C LEU A 174 -5.27 2.95 -8.90
N ASP A 175 -4.54 4.01 -8.55
CA ASP A 175 -5.09 5.32 -8.17
C ASP A 175 -4.86 6.42 -9.23
N GLY A 176 -3.93 6.22 -10.17
CA GLY A 176 -3.65 7.16 -11.27
C GLY A 176 -3.27 8.59 -10.86
N PHE A 177 -2.96 8.82 -9.58
CA PHE A 177 -2.87 10.16 -9.01
C PHE A 177 -1.83 11.02 -9.74
N GLY A 178 -2.29 12.09 -10.40
CA GLY A 178 -1.45 13.04 -11.13
C GLY A 178 -0.76 12.52 -12.39
N GLN A 179 -0.95 11.24 -12.76
CA GLN A 179 -0.19 10.58 -13.83
C GLN A 179 -1.05 9.62 -14.69
N ARG A 180 -2.37 9.72 -14.62
CA ARG A 180 -3.28 8.91 -15.46
C ARG A 180 -2.96 8.96 -16.96
N SER A 181 -2.43 10.07 -17.46
CA SER A 181 -2.01 10.22 -18.86
C SER A 181 -0.65 9.58 -19.19
N GLN A 182 0.12 9.17 -18.18
CA GLN A 182 1.47 8.61 -18.32
C GLN A 182 1.47 7.08 -18.24
N HIS A 183 0.47 6.46 -17.60
CA HIS A 183 0.38 5.02 -17.45
C HIS A 183 -1.07 4.53 -17.30
N GLN A 184 -1.28 3.24 -17.58
CA GLN A 184 -2.56 2.59 -17.38
C GLN A 184 -2.94 2.56 -15.90
N VAL A 185 -4.11 3.14 -15.58
CA VAL A 185 -4.73 3.00 -14.26
C VAL A 185 -5.51 1.69 -14.22
N LEU A 186 -5.10 0.76 -13.35
CA LEU A 186 -5.58 -0.63 -13.38
C LEU A 186 -7.10 -0.78 -13.20
N LEU A 187 -7.72 0.12 -12.43
CA LEU A 187 -9.16 0.12 -12.16
C LEU A 187 -9.94 1.12 -13.04
N ALA A 188 -9.31 1.74 -14.05
CA ALA A 188 -10.06 2.52 -15.03
C ALA A 188 -11.01 1.63 -15.84
N ARG A 189 -12.18 2.16 -16.21
CA ARG A 189 -13.20 1.44 -17.01
C ARG A 189 -12.71 1.09 -18.41
N THR A 190 -11.81 1.91 -18.96
CA THR A 190 -11.26 1.78 -20.30
C THR A 190 -9.74 1.58 -20.23
N LEU A 191 -9.21 0.87 -21.23
CA LEU A 191 -7.79 0.59 -21.40
C LEU A 191 -7.18 1.67 -22.31
N PHE A 192 -6.05 2.22 -21.90
CA PHE A 192 -5.23 3.19 -22.65
C PHE A 192 -6.03 4.36 -23.24
N ASP A 193 -7.04 4.82 -22.48
CA ASP A 193 -8.00 5.87 -22.88
C ASP A 193 -8.71 5.61 -24.23
N SER A 194 -8.85 4.34 -24.62
CA SER A 194 -9.65 3.90 -25.77
C SER A 194 -11.05 3.46 -25.31
N ASP A 195 -12.08 4.13 -25.81
CA ASP A 195 -13.49 3.83 -25.48
C ASP A 195 -13.93 2.42 -25.96
N ASP A 196 -13.26 1.90 -26.99
CA ASP A 196 -13.53 0.57 -27.55
C ASP A 196 -12.87 -0.56 -26.74
N ALA A 197 -11.85 -0.24 -25.94
CA ALA A 197 -11.09 -1.22 -25.16
C ALA A 197 -11.54 -1.21 -23.69
N ARG A 198 -12.61 -1.95 -23.38
CA ARG A 198 -13.12 -2.06 -22.00
C ARG A 198 -12.21 -2.90 -21.11
N ASN A 199 -12.07 -2.48 -19.86
CA ASN A 199 -11.37 -3.23 -18.83
C ASN A 199 -12.23 -4.39 -18.32
N ARG A 200 -11.81 -5.62 -18.60
CA ARG A 200 -12.55 -6.84 -18.26
C ARG A 200 -12.54 -7.19 -16.78
N LEU A 201 -11.78 -6.48 -15.93
CA LEU A 201 -11.94 -6.60 -14.47
C LEU A 201 -13.37 -6.32 -14.01
N TYR A 202 -14.10 -5.46 -14.72
CA TYR A 202 -15.50 -5.15 -14.45
C TYR A 202 -16.45 -6.32 -14.74
N GLU A 203 -15.97 -7.35 -15.44
CA GLU A 203 -16.71 -8.57 -15.77
C GLU A 203 -16.29 -9.74 -14.87
N THR A 204 -15.05 -9.77 -14.40
CA THR A 204 -14.50 -10.91 -13.64
C THR A 204 -14.51 -10.73 -12.13
N LEU A 205 -14.36 -9.50 -11.62
CA LEU A 205 -14.47 -9.24 -10.19
C LEU A 205 -15.93 -9.20 -9.75
N SER A 206 -16.20 -9.71 -8.55
CA SER A 206 -17.53 -9.54 -7.96
C SER A 206 -17.83 -8.05 -7.77
N PRO A 207 -19.10 -7.61 -7.90
CA PRO A 207 -19.46 -6.20 -7.75
C PRO A 207 -18.98 -5.59 -6.44
N SER A 208 -19.04 -6.36 -5.34
CA SER A 208 -18.58 -5.93 -4.01
C SER A 208 -17.06 -5.78 -3.93
N ALA A 209 -16.29 -6.71 -4.50
CA ALA A 209 -14.83 -6.62 -4.50
C ALA A 209 -14.32 -5.48 -5.38
N LEU A 210 -14.98 -5.28 -6.52
CA LEU A 210 -14.69 -4.16 -7.43
C LEU A 210 -15.02 -2.82 -6.78
N ALA A 211 -16.19 -2.67 -6.17
CA ALA A 211 -16.58 -1.44 -5.46
C ALA A 211 -15.59 -1.12 -4.32
N ALA A 212 -15.26 -2.11 -3.49
CA ALA A 212 -14.28 -1.94 -2.42
C ALA A 212 -12.89 -1.53 -2.97
N SER A 213 -12.46 -2.10 -4.09
CA SER A 213 -11.19 -1.73 -4.74
C SER A 213 -11.23 -0.29 -5.28
N VAL A 214 -12.31 0.11 -5.94
CA VAL A 214 -12.47 1.49 -6.44
C VAL A 214 -12.51 2.49 -5.29
N ASP A 215 -13.21 2.20 -4.20
CA ASP A 215 -13.27 3.08 -3.02
C ASP A 215 -11.92 3.19 -2.30
N LEU A 216 -11.20 2.07 -2.19
CA LEU A 216 -9.90 2.04 -1.52
C LEU A 216 -8.80 2.74 -2.31
N PHE A 217 -8.81 2.62 -3.65
CA PHE A 217 -7.71 3.06 -4.49
C PHE A 217 -8.01 4.27 -5.40
N MET A 218 -9.24 4.49 -5.85
CA MET A 218 -9.55 5.55 -6.84
C MET A 218 -10.40 6.71 -6.31
N CYS A 219 -11.21 6.49 -5.27
CA CYS A 219 -12.19 7.49 -4.85
C CYS A 219 -11.51 8.69 -4.16
N ALA A 220 -11.53 9.85 -4.83
CA ALA A 220 -10.96 11.10 -4.31
C ALA A 220 -11.64 11.59 -3.01
N ALA A 221 -12.93 11.30 -2.85
CA ALA A 221 -13.71 11.55 -1.63
C ALA A 221 -13.74 10.35 -0.67
N GLY A 222 -13.17 9.21 -1.09
CA GLY A 222 -12.96 8.05 -0.23
C GLY A 222 -11.90 8.36 0.82
N PRO A 223 -11.68 7.46 1.79
CA PRO A 223 -10.77 7.74 2.88
C PRO A 223 -9.30 7.88 2.43
N ASN A 224 -8.99 7.58 1.15
CA ASN A 224 -7.67 7.62 0.52
C ASN A 224 -6.58 7.07 1.46
N VAL A 225 -6.95 5.99 2.15
CA VAL A 225 -6.20 5.44 3.30
C VAL A 225 -4.80 5.11 2.86
N ARG A 226 -4.65 4.54 1.66
CA ARG A 226 -3.35 4.24 1.07
C ARG A 226 -2.47 5.48 0.96
N ALA A 227 -2.93 6.58 0.34
CA ALA A 227 -2.10 7.78 0.23
C ALA A 227 -1.77 8.37 1.60
N LYS A 228 -2.77 8.49 2.49
CA LYS A 228 -2.56 9.05 3.83
C LYS A 228 -1.58 8.23 4.67
N LEU A 229 -1.66 6.89 4.61
CA LEU A 229 -0.70 5.99 5.26
C LEU A 229 0.70 6.10 4.64
N CYS A 230 0.80 6.07 3.31
CA CYS A 230 2.08 6.12 2.60
C CYS A 230 2.79 7.47 2.72
N HIS A 231 2.07 8.55 3.00
CA HIS A 231 2.61 9.90 3.18
C HIS A 231 2.80 10.30 4.65
N GLY A 232 2.47 9.41 5.61
CA GLY A 232 2.63 9.70 7.04
C GLY A 232 1.68 10.77 7.56
N GLU A 233 0.54 10.98 6.87
CA GLU A 233 -0.46 12.00 7.23
C GLU A 233 -1.38 11.57 8.39
N VAL A 234 -1.21 10.35 8.89
CA VAL A 234 -2.01 9.75 9.97
C VAL A 234 -1.22 9.73 11.27
N ASP A 235 -1.80 10.30 12.33
CA ASP A 235 -1.25 10.16 13.67
C ASP A 235 -1.49 8.74 14.20
N LEU A 236 -0.41 8.00 14.43
CA LEU A 236 -0.48 6.63 14.89
C LEU A 236 -0.72 6.54 16.41
N VAL A 237 -0.41 7.59 17.18
CA VAL A 237 -0.56 7.60 18.64
C VAL A 237 -2.03 7.58 19.03
N THR A 238 -2.88 8.33 18.33
CA THR A 238 -4.34 8.33 18.58
C THR A 238 -5.06 7.12 17.97
N SER A 239 -4.48 6.50 16.94
CA SER A 239 -5.06 5.34 16.22
C SER A 239 -4.92 3.98 16.93
N THR A 240 -4.03 3.87 17.92
CA THR A 240 -3.79 2.62 18.69
C THR A 240 -4.81 2.37 19.80
N ARG A 241 -5.81 3.25 19.97
CA ARG A 241 -6.94 2.95 20.84
C ARG A 241 -7.73 1.79 20.21
N PRO A 242 -7.91 0.66 20.92
CA PRO A 242 -8.73 -0.42 20.39
C PRO A 242 -10.10 0.13 20.03
N CYS A 243 -10.55 -0.11 18.79
CA CYS A 243 -11.88 0.32 18.30
C CYS A 243 -13.06 -0.25 19.12
N CYS A 244 -12.77 -1.05 20.14
CA CYS A 244 -13.71 -1.63 21.07
C CYS A 244 -13.26 -1.31 22.50
N GLY A 245 -13.38 -0.05 22.91
CA GLY A 245 -13.45 0.27 24.33
C GLY A 245 -14.74 -0.34 24.87
N VAL A 246 -14.63 -1.51 25.50
CA VAL A 246 -15.68 -1.97 26.42
C VAL A 246 -15.69 -0.95 27.55
N HIS A 247 -16.66 -0.05 27.55
CA HIS A 247 -17.02 0.69 28.76
C HIS A 247 -17.58 -0.34 29.76
N THR A 248 -16.69 -0.99 30.53
CA THR A 248 -17.09 -1.53 31.83
C THR A 248 -17.27 -0.33 32.75
N SER A 249 -18.47 0.26 32.70
CA SER A 249 -18.96 1.11 33.78
C SER A 249 -19.16 0.19 34.98
N VAL A 250 -18.19 0.19 35.90
CA VAL A 250 -18.40 -0.29 37.26
C VAL A 250 -19.01 0.87 38.03
N LEU A 251 -20.33 0.80 38.22
CA LEU A 251 -21.03 1.24 39.44
C LEU A 251 -22.16 0.25 39.68
#